data_AF-A0A0G3WGS5-F1
#
_entry.id   AF-A0A0G3WGS5-F1
#
_cell.length_a   1.000
_cell.length_b   1.000
_cell.length_c   1.000
_cell.angle_alpha   90.00
_cell.angle_beta   90.00
_cell.angle_gamma   90.00
#
_symmetry.space_group_name_H-M   'P 1'
#
loop_
_entity.id
_entity.type
_entity.pdbx_description
1 polymer ?
#
loop_
_entity_poly.entity_id
_entity_poly.type
_entity_poly.pdbx_seq_one_letter_code
_entity_poly.pdbx_strand_id
1 'polypeptide(L)'
;MKKINTILILFAIMTLCSSQVLSARHNNNHRHRGNVKVGVYYDFGFRPYHGYWNYDPYYNYYKNYYYDTQYQKKKAIAALDEIKLLEQIKADSAAAEIELFKIRVVKTRFYKQYFTDRIPESTAEITVQNNSDKEIAKLFFHGKIVTHISGNVLIDDYFAYDLQEPLDQGETQTYNIPLNSFGGWAKVQAPDLAVFSVDVNGFMSTDAEVFAPAWTVEDQKKLDQLKSKYVK
;
A
#
# COMPACT_ATOMS: atom_id res chain seq x y z
N MET A 1 11.56 -20.16 22.25
CA MET A 1 12.56 -19.81 21.21
C MET A 1 11.94 -18.74 20.32
N LYS A 2 12.45 -17.49 20.42
CA LYS A 2 11.88 -16.30 19.80
C LYS A 2 12.20 -16.26 18.31
N LYS A 3 11.17 -16.20 17.44
CA LYS A 3 11.31 -15.72 16.06
C LYS A 3 11.15 -14.21 16.10
N ILE A 4 12.24 -13.50 15.83
CA ILE A 4 12.27 -12.05 15.64
C ILE A 4 11.81 -11.81 14.20
N ASN A 5 10.55 -11.43 14.00
CA ASN A 5 9.96 -11.14 12.70
C ASN A 5 10.21 -9.68 12.31
N THR A 6 11.24 -9.48 11.47
CA THR A 6 11.26 -8.77 10.17
C THR A 6 10.24 -7.65 9.85
N ILE A 7 9.73 -6.89 10.82
CA ILE A 7 8.81 -5.73 10.57
C ILE A 7 9.49 -4.38 10.89
N LEU A 8 10.77 -4.38 11.27
CA LEU A 8 11.53 -3.14 11.52
C LEU A 8 12.24 -2.53 10.29
N ILE A 9 12.01 -3.05 9.08
CA ILE A 9 12.71 -2.57 7.87
C ILE A 9 11.90 -1.54 7.06
N LEU A 10 10.59 -1.42 7.27
CA LEU A 10 9.76 -0.52 6.46
C LEU A 10 9.62 0.92 6.98
N PHE A 11 10.07 1.23 8.20
CA PHE A 11 10.01 2.60 8.75
C PHE A 11 11.34 3.38 8.70
N ALA A 12 12.44 2.77 8.22
CA ALA A 12 13.75 3.45 8.12
C ALA A 12 14.05 4.07 6.74
N ILE A 13 13.16 3.94 5.74
CA ILE A 13 13.41 4.43 4.37
C ILE A 13 12.72 5.78 4.08
N MET A 14 11.85 6.28 4.96
CA MET A 14 11.09 7.53 4.76
C MET A 14 11.75 8.80 5.35
N THR A 15 13.01 8.77 5.80
CA THR A 15 13.68 9.96 6.38
C THR A 15 15.06 10.29 5.82
N LEU A 16 15.40 9.83 4.62
CA LEU A 16 16.66 10.21 3.95
C LEU A 16 16.46 10.39 2.43
N CYS A 17 15.53 11.26 2.05
CA CYS A 17 15.49 11.77 0.67
C CYS A 17 15.26 13.29 0.64
N SER A 18 16.01 14.00 1.47
CA SER A 18 16.12 15.46 1.42
C SER A 18 17.56 15.82 1.74
N SER A 19 18.40 15.97 0.71
CA SER A 19 19.64 16.75 0.64
C SER A 19 20.74 15.99 -0.13
N GLN A 20 20.86 16.27 -1.43
CA GLN A 20 22.10 16.72 -2.08
C GLN A 20 21.84 16.85 -3.59
N VAL A 21 21.38 18.04 -3.96
CA VAL A 21 21.67 18.60 -5.28
C VAL A 21 23.16 18.91 -5.27
N LEU A 22 23.97 18.12 -5.98
CA LEU A 22 25.29 18.55 -6.42
C LEU A 22 25.36 18.45 -7.94
N SER A 23 25.61 19.61 -8.53
CA SER A 23 25.72 19.87 -9.95
C SER A 23 26.92 19.13 -10.55
N ALA A 24 26.67 18.23 -11.51
CA ALA A 24 27.69 17.78 -12.43
C ALA A 24 27.70 18.71 -13.65
N ARG A 25 28.56 19.72 -13.54
CA ARG A 25 28.90 20.74 -14.53
C ARG A 25 29.46 20.09 -15.80
N HIS A 26 28.98 20.58 -16.93
CA HIS A 26 29.51 20.40 -18.27
C HIS A 26 31.03 20.64 -18.32
N ASN A 27 31.83 19.71 -18.85
CA ASN A 27 33.10 20.07 -19.51
C ASN A 27 33.59 18.98 -20.48
N ASN A 28 33.26 19.13 -21.76
CA ASN A 28 33.91 18.45 -22.88
C ASN A 28 34.90 19.43 -23.50
N ASN A 29 36.19 19.19 -23.28
CA ASN A 29 37.34 19.55 -24.12
C ASN A 29 38.54 19.89 -23.24
N HIS A 30 39.61 19.10 -23.34
CA HIS A 30 40.88 19.60 -23.85
C HIS A 30 41.85 18.43 -24.06
N ARG A 31 42.45 18.42 -25.24
CA ARG A 31 43.59 17.61 -25.65
C ARG A 31 44.72 17.75 -24.62
N HIS A 32 45.30 16.64 -24.17
CA HIS A 32 46.73 16.60 -23.89
C HIS A 32 47.29 15.20 -24.11
N ARG A 33 48.29 15.14 -25.00
CA ARG A 33 49.26 14.05 -25.13
C ARG A 33 49.93 13.86 -23.77
N GLY A 34 49.85 12.66 -23.23
CA GLY A 34 50.58 12.25 -22.03
C GLY A 34 51.00 10.81 -22.17
N ASN A 35 52.28 10.58 -22.47
CA ASN A 35 52.92 9.29 -22.38
C ASN A 35 52.79 8.76 -20.96
N VAL A 36 52.08 7.64 -20.77
CA VAL A 36 52.23 6.82 -19.57
C VAL A 36 52.97 5.56 -19.96
N LYS A 37 54.26 5.52 -19.57
CA LYS A 37 55.07 4.30 -19.55
C LYS A 37 54.44 3.33 -18.56
N VAL A 38 54.03 2.17 -19.04
CA VAL A 38 53.91 0.97 -18.19
C VAL A 38 54.87 -0.05 -18.80
N GLY A 39 56.03 -0.17 -18.18
CA GLY A 39 56.98 -1.21 -18.50
C GLY A 39 56.68 -2.45 -17.68
N VAL A 40 56.42 -3.56 -18.36
CA VAL A 40 56.88 -4.89 -17.93
C VAL A 40 57.34 -5.61 -19.19
N TYR A 41 58.63 -5.93 -19.23
CA TYR A 41 59.30 -6.67 -20.29
C TYR A 41 58.77 -8.10 -20.34
N TYR A 42 58.31 -8.54 -21.51
CA TYR A 42 58.65 -9.85 -22.05
C TYR A 42 58.83 -9.73 -23.57
N ASP A 43 60.08 -9.89 -23.98
CA ASP A 43 60.53 -9.89 -25.36
C ASP A 43 60.18 -11.24 -26.00
N PHE A 44 59.11 -11.26 -26.79
CA PHE A 44 58.87 -12.29 -27.79
C PHE A 44 58.45 -11.58 -29.06
N GLY A 45 59.33 -11.60 -30.06
CA GLY A 45 59.12 -10.99 -31.36
C GLY A 45 57.81 -11.45 -31.99
N PHE A 46 56.81 -10.58 -31.98
CA PHE A 46 55.61 -10.70 -32.78
C PHE A 46 55.61 -9.52 -33.76
N ARG A 47 55.83 -9.83 -35.04
CA ARG A 47 55.66 -8.87 -36.14
C ARG A 47 54.27 -8.24 -36.00
N PRO A 48 54.10 -6.91 -36.13
CA PRO A 48 52.78 -6.32 -36.11
C PRO A 48 52.05 -6.73 -37.39
N TYR A 49 51.24 -7.78 -37.30
CA TYR A 49 50.16 -8.00 -38.24
C TYR A 49 49.32 -6.72 -38.19
N HIS A 50 49.27 -5.99 -39.29
CA HIS A 50 48.26 -4.97 -39.55
C HIS A 50 46.91 -5.71 -39.68
N GLY A 51 46.36 -6.11 -38.53
CA GLY A 51 45.01 -6.61 -38.44
C GLY A 51 44.08 -5.41 -38.57
N TYR A 52 43.44 -5.28 -39.72
CA TYR A 52 42.17 -4.59 -39.84
C TYR A 52 41.33 -5.00 -38.63
N TRP A 53 40.79 -4.02 -37.89
CA TRP A 53 39.75 -4.27 -36.91
C TRP A 53 38.60 -4.91 -37.68
N ASN A 54 38.57 -6.25 -37.71
CA ASN A 54 37.41 -7.00 -38.16
C ASN A 54 36.33 -6.64 -37.16
N TYR A 55 35.51 -5.66 -37.55
CA TYR A 55 34.18 -5.48 -37.00
C TYR A 55 33.49 -6.82 -37.20
N ASP A 56 33.48 -7.65 -36.16
CA ASP A 56 32.78 -8.91 -36.19
C ASP A 56 31.30 -8.60 -35.91
N PRO A 57 30.43 -8.57 -36.93
CA PRO A 57 29.01 -8.29 -36.74
C PRO A 57 28.35 -9.32 -35.83
N TYR A 58 28.94 -10.52 -35.68
CA TYR A 58 28.42 -11.57 -34.81
C TYR A 58 28.67 -11.27 -33.33
N TYR A 59 29.76 -10.59 -32.96
CA TYR A 59 30.03 -10.24 -31.56
C TYR A 59 28.93 -9.32 -30.98
N ASN A 60 28.51 -8.30 -31.74
CA ASN A 60 27.42 -7.42 -31.32
C ASN A 60 26.07 -8.16 -31.29
N TYR A 61 25.84 -9.09 -32.22
CA TYR A 61 24.65 -9.93 -32.24
C TYR A 61 24.53 -10.82 -30.99
N TYR A 62 25.57 -11.60 -30.67
CA TYR A 62 25.58 -12.48 -29.49
C TYR A 62 25.53 -11.70 -28.18
N LYS A 63 26.20 -10.55 -28.12
CA LYS A 63 26.18 -9.65 -26.97
C LYS A 63 24.76 -9.12 -26.73
N ASN A 64 24.09 -8.61 -27.75
CA ASN A 64 22.70 -8.13 -27.64
C ASN A 64 21.74 -9.26 -27.28
N TYR A 65 21.85 -10.42 -27.93
CA TYR A 65 21.04 -11.59 -27.63
C TYR A 65 21.19 -12.07 -26.18
N TYR A 66 22.42 -12.09 -25.65
CA TYR A 66 22.68 -12.43 -24.25
C TYR A 66 22.03 -11.42 -23.30
N TYR A 67 22.21 -10.11 -23.53
CA TYR A 67 21.59 -9.09 -22.69
C TYR A 67 20.06 -9.15 -22.73
N ASP A 68 19.47 -9.33 -23.91
CA ASP A 68 18.03 -9.49 -24.06
C ASP A 68 17.54 -10.72 -23.31
N THR A 69 18.23 -11.86 -23.44
CA THR A 69 17.89 -13.09 -22.71
C THR A 69 17.95 -12.89 -21.19
N GLN A 70 19.00 -12.24 -20.69
CA GLN A 70 19.14 -11.97 -19.25
C GLN A 70 18.08 -10.98 -18.75
N TYR A 71 17.75 -9.96 -19.56
CA TYR A 71 16.68 -9.01 -19.26
C TYR A 71 15.33 -9.72 -19.19
N GLN A 72 15.00 -10.58 -20.15
CA GLN A 72 13.75 -11.34 -20.13
C GLN A 72 13.69 -12.30 -18.94
N LYS A 73 14.80 -12.96 -18.57
CA LYS A 73 14.88 -13.80 -17.37
C LYS A 73 14.60 -13.00 -16.10
N LYS A 74 15.26 -11.85 -15.91
CA LYS A 74 15.01 -10.96 -14.76
C LYS A 74 13.57 -10.48 -14.70
N LYS A 75 13.01 -10.10 -15.86
CA LYS A 75 11.62 -9.67 -15.97
C LYS A 75 10.63 -10.78 -15.63
N ALA A 76 10.91 -12.01 -16.06
CA ALA A 76 10.10 -13.18 -15.72
C ALA A 76 10.17 -13.50 -14.22
N ILE A 77 11.36 -13.44 -13.60
CA ILE A 77 11.51 -13.65 -12.15
C ILE A 77 10.72 -12.60 -11.37
N ALA A 78 10.88 -11.31 -11.70
CA ALA A 78 10.13 -10.23 -11.05
C ALA A 78 8.61 -10.40 -11.21
N ALA A 79 8.16 -10.81 -12.40
CA ALA A 79 6.73 -11.09 -12.63
C ALA A 79 6.22 -12.27 -11.80
N LEU A 80 7.01 -13.35 -11.63
CA LEU A 80 6.63 -14.49 -10.80
C LEU A 80 6.59 -14.13 -9.30
N ASP A 81 7.52 -13.30 -8.83
CA ASP A 81 7.50 -12.79 -7.45
C ASP A 81 6.31 -11.86 -7.21
N GLU A 82 5.98 -11.02 -8.19
CA GLU A 82 4.79 -10.17 -8.15
C GLU A 82 3.49 -10.98 -8.15
N ILE A 83 3.40 -12.06 -8.94
CA ILE A 83 2.26 -12.98 -8.91
C ILE A 83 2.10 -13.58 -7.50
N LYS A 84 3.17 -14.08 -6.89
CA LYS A 84 3.12 -14.64 -5.53
C LYS A 84 2.64 -13.62 -4.51
N LEU A 85 3.14 -12.38 -4.60
CA LEU A 85 2.72 -11.29 -3.72
C LEU A 85 1.23 -10.99 -3.89
N LEU A 86 0.75 -10.86 -5.13
CA LEU A 86 -0.67 -10.62 -5.42
C LEU A 86 -1.56 -11.78 -4.96
N GLU A 87 -1.12 -13.03 -5.12
CA GLU A 87 -1.84 -14.19 -4.60
C GLU A 87 -1.92 -14.19 -3.08
N GLN A 88 -0.83 -13.80 -2.40
CA GLN A 88 -0.81 -13.65 -0.96
C GLN A 88 -1.77 -12.54 -0.51
N ILE A 89 -1.70 -11.35 -1.12
CA ILE A 89 -2.61 -10.23 -0.81
C ILE A 89 -4.07 -10.66 -1.04
N LYS A 90 -4.36 -11.40 -2.10
CA LYS A 90 -5.71 -11.92 -2.37
C LYS A 90 -6.19 -12.87 -1.27
N ALA A 91 -5.34 -13.80 -0.85
CA ALA A 91 -5.67 -14.76 0.20
C ALA A 91 -5.88 -14.05 1.56
N ASP A 92 -4.98 -13.11 1.90
CA ASP A 92 -5.05 -12.33 3.13
C ASP A 92 -6.30 -11.43 3.14
N SER A 93 -6.64 -10.80 2.01
CA SER A 93 -7.88 -10.02 1.87
C SER A 93 -9.13 -10.88 2.01
N ALA A 94 -9.14 -12.09 1.45
CA ALA A 94 -10.28 -13.00 1.60
C ALA A 94 -10.44 -13.48 3.05
N ALA A 95 -9.34 -13.78 3.74
CA ALA A 95 -9.36 -14.09 5.17
C ALA A 95 -9.87 -12.89 6.00
N ALA A 96 -9.40 -11.68 5.67
CA ALA A 96 -9.84 -10.46 6.33
C ALA A 96 -11.32 -10.14 6.10
N GLU A 97 -11.85 -10.37 4.90
CA GLU A 97 -13.28 -10.22 4.61
C GLU A 97 -14.13 -11.17 5.47
N ILE A 98 -13.67 -12.41 5.68
CA ILE A 98 -14.36 -13.39 6.53
C ILE A 98 -14.43 -12.89 7.98
N GLU A 99 -13.31 -12.42 8.55
CA GLU A 99 -13.32 -11.90 9.92
C GLU A 99 -14.13 -10.61 10.04
N LEU A 100 -14.03 -9.72 9.05
CA LEU A 100 -14.76 -8.46 9.01
C LEU A 100 -16.28 -8.71 8.99
N PHE A 101 -16.75 -9.69 8.22
CA PHE A 101 -18.18 -10.05 8.13
C PHE A 101 -18.77 -10.56 9.47
N LYS A 102 -17.92 -11.05 10.38
CA LYS A 102 -18.36 -11.49 11.71
C LYS A 102 -18.60 -10.33 12.67
N ILE A 103 -18.07 -9.14 12.38
CA ILE A 103 -18.30 -7.94 13.18
C ILE A 103 -19.62 -7.32 12.73
N ARG A 104 -20.54 -7.11 13.68
CA ARG A 104 -21.88 -6.57 13.38
C ARG A 104 -22.07 -5.21 14.02
N VAL A 105 -22.57 -4.26 13.23
CA VAL A 105 -23.13 -3.01 13.74
C VAL A 105 -24.60 -3.28 14.10
N VAL A 106 -24.91 -3.24 15.39
CA VAL A 106 -26.24 -3.57 15.93
C VAL A 106 -27.13 -2.34 15.97
N LYS A 107 -26.55 -1.17 16.24
CA LYS A 107 -27.27 0.09 16.39
C LYS A 107 -26.39 1.25 15.93
N THR A 108 -27.00 2.20 15.24
CA THR A 108 -26.38 3.45 14.82
C THR A 108 -27.28 4.61 15.17
N ARG A 109 -26.70 5.69 15.69
CA ARG A 109 -27.34 7.00 15.80
C ARG A 109 -26.32 8.09 15.51
N PHE A 110 -26.78 9.15 14.88
CA PHE A 110 -26.02 10.36 14.68
C PHE A 110 -26.75 11.51 15.36
N TYR A 111 -26.04 12.32 16.13
CA TYR A 111 -26.61 13.52 16.73
C TYR A 111 -25.55 14.61 16.89
N LYS A 112 -26.02 15.85 17.03
CA LYS A 112 -25.19 16.99 17.38
C LYS A 112 -25.47 17.42 18.81
N GLN A 113 -24.42 17.51 19.62
CA GLN A 113 -24.50 18.09 20.94
C GLN A 113 -24.14 19.57 20.87
N TYR A 114 -25.04 20.40 21.39
CA TYR A 114 -24.86 21.85 21.44
C TYR A 114 -24.44 22.24 22.85
N PHE A 115 -23.31 22.91 22.97
CA PHE A 115 -22.85 23.49 24.21
C PHE A 115 -22.90 25.02 24.08
N THR A 116 -23.31 25.70 25.15
CA THR A 116 -23.26 27.17 25.22
C THR A 116 -21.83 27.61 24.90
N ASP A 117 -21.68 28.50 23.91
CA ASP A 117 -20.41 29.08 23.46
C ASP A 117 -19.39 28.14 22.78
N ARG A 118 -19.83 26.98 22.25
CA ARG A 118 -18.94 26.08 21.47
C ARG A 118 -19.55 25.66 20.15
N ILE A 119 -18.67 25.28 19.21
CA ILE A 119 -19.07 24.64 17.95
C ILE A 119 -19.78 23.32 18.32
N PRO A 120 -20.96 23.02 17.73
CA PRO A 120 -21.66 21.78 17.99
C PRO A 120 -20.81 20.56 17.64
N GLU A 121 -20.77 19.59 18.53
CA GLU A 121 -20.00 18.36 18.35
C GLU A 121 -20.87 17.30 17.69
N SER A 122 -20.36 16.73 16.58
CA SER A 122 -21.05 15.66 15.85
C SER A 122 -20.63 14.32 16.43
N THR A 123 -21.59 13.55 16.94
CA THR A 123 -21.31 12.26 17.60
C THR A 123 -22.03 11.13 16.86
N ALA A 124 -21.31 10.03 16.62
CA ALA A 124 -21.88 8.76 16.25
C ALA A 124 -21.97 7.84 17.48
N GLU A 125 -23.18 7.45 17.86
CA GLU A 125 -23.40 6.38 18.84
C GLU A 125 -23.53 5.07 18.06
N ILE A 126 -22.59 4.16 18.27
CA ILE A 126 -22.50 2.90 17.52
C ILE A 126 -22.41 1.74 18.51
N THR A 127 -23.32 0.78 18.38
CA THR A 127 -23.21 -0.50 19.09
C THR A 127 -22.61 -1.54 18.15
N VAL A 128 -21.47 -2.10 18.55
CA VAL A 128 -20.73 -3.10 17.78
C VAL A 128 -20.70 -4.41 18.55
N GLN A 129 -20.94 -5.51 17.85
CA GLN A 129 -20.76 -6.87 18.34
C GLN A 129 -19.61 -7.54 17.60
N ASN A 130 -18.63 -8.03 18.34
CA ASN A 130 -17.52 -8.80 17.80
C ASN A 130 -17.88 -10.28 17.80
N ASN A 131 -18.08 -10.90 16.63
CA ASN A 131 -18.17 -12.36 16.53
C ASN A 131 -16.96 -12.98 15.81
N SER A 132 -15.89 -12.19 15.62
CA SER A 132 -14.61 -12.67 15.08
C SER A 132 -13.86 -13.51 16.12
N ASP A 133 -12.79 -14.18 15.71
CA ASP A 133 -11.87 -14.87 16.62
C ASP A 133 -10.74 -13.96 17.13
N LYS A 134 -10.82 -12.65 16.85
CA LYS A 134 -9.82 -11.64 17.20
C LYS A 134 -10.34 -10.70 18.27
N GLU A 135 -9.47 -10.34 19.20
CA GLU A 135 -9.67 -9.21 20.09
C GLU A 135 -9.40 -7.92 19.29
N ILE A 136 -10.38 -7.01 19.27
CA ILE A 136 -10.33 -5.81 18.42
C ILE A 136 -9.82 -4.63 19.25
N ALA A 137 -8.80 -3.92 18.77
CA ALA A 137 -8.28 -2.71 19.40
C ALA A 137 -8.74 -1.42 18.69
N LYS A 138 -9.01 -1.48 17.39
CA LYS A 138 -9.42 -0.33 16.57
C LYS A 138 -10.42 -0.74 15.51
N LEU A 139 -11.40 0.12 15.25
CA LEU A 139 -12.39 -0.06 14.20
C LEU A 139 -12.26 1.04 13.14
N PHE A 140 -12.42 0.65 11.88
CA PHE A 140 -12.55 1.54 10.74
C PHE A 140 -13.97 1.43 10.22
N PHE A 141 -14.62 2.57 10.05
CA PHE A 141 -16.03 2.67 9.68
C PHE A 141 -16.19 3.41 8.37
N HIS A 142 -17.21 3.00 7.62
CA HIS A 142 -17.77 3.77 6.52
C HIS A 142 -19.15 4.27 6.93
N GLY A 143 -19.29 5.58 7.10
CA GLY A 143 -20.54 6.21 7.53
C GLY A 143 -21.23 6.92 6.38
N LYS A 144 -22.56 6.75 6.29
CA LYS A 144 -23.40 7.47 5.33
C LYS A 144 -24.60 8.11 6.00
N ILE A 145 -24.92 9.34 5.59
CA ILE A 145 -26.19 9.98 5.90
C ILE A 145 -26.92 10.21 4.59
N VAL A 146 -28.12 9.64 4.49
CA VAL A 146 -28.95 9.70 3.29
C VAL A 146 -30.34 10.19 3.65
N THR A 147 -30.93 11.07 2.84
CA THR A 147 -32.34 11.45 3.00
C THR A 147 -33.25 10.28 2.63
N HIS A 148 -34.19 9.90 3.51
CA HIS A 148 -35.02 8.70 3.29
C HIS A 148 -35.88 8.76 2.02
N ILE A 149 -36.37 9.95 1.63
CA ILE A 149 -37.32 10.09 0.51
C ILE A 149 -36.60 10.22 -0.84
N SER A 150 -35.56 11.06 -0.93
CA SER A 150 -34.88 11.32 -2.20
C SER A 150 -33.63 10.48 -2.42
N GLY A 151 -33.11 9.80 -1.38
CA GLY A 151 -31.85 9.07 -1.48
C GLY A 151 -30.62 9.97 -1.64
N ASN A 152 -30.74 11.28 -1.36
CA ASN A 152 -29.63 12.20 -1.50
C ASN A 152 -28.60 11.92 -0.40
N VAL A 153 -27.39 11.62 -0.83
CA VAL A 153 -26.24 11.42 0.05
C VAL A 153 -25.81 12.79 0.59
N LEU A 154 -26.00 12.99 1.89
CA LEU A 154 -25.54 14.17 2.60
C LEU A 154 -24.11 14.00 3.09
N ILE A 155 -23.76 12.77 3.50
CA ILE A 155 -22.42 12.36 3.89
C ILE A 155 -22.17 10.94 3.38
N ASP A 156 -20.97 10.72 2.89
CA ASP A 156 -20.38 9.43 2.57
C ASP A 156 -18.88 9.57 2.85
N ASP A 157 -18.44 9.10 4.01
CA ASP A 157 -17.09 9.36 4.51
C ASP A 157 -16.64 8.27 5.49
N TYR A 158 -15.33 8.18 5.69
CA TYR A 158 -14.70 7.20 6.56
C TYR A 158 -14.22 7.83 7.85
N PHE A 159 -14.29 7.07 8.94
CA PHE A 159 -13.72 7.46 10.21
C PHE A 159 -13.20 6.23 10.96
N ALA A 160 -12.26 6.46 11.87
CA ALA A 160 -11.68 5.40 12.68
C ALA A 160 -11.86 5.71 14.16
N TYR A 161 -11.90 4.67 14.98
CA TYR A 161 -12.03 4.81 16.42
C TYR A 161 -11.12 3.80 17.12
N ASP A 162 -10.22 4.32 17.95
CA ASP A 162 -9.38 3.55 18.84
C ASP A 162 -10.20 3.20 20.10
N LEU A 163 -10.34 1.90 20.37
CA LEU A 163 -11.12 1.44 21.52
C LEU A 163 -10.31 1.70 22.80
N GLN A 164 -10.98 2.21 23.83
CA GLN A 164 -10.35 2.43 25.14
C GLN A 164 -9.97 1.10 25.80
N GLU A 165 -10.85 0.12 25.65
CA GLU A 165 -10.64 -1.27 26.02
C GLU A 165 -10.89 -2.11 24.77
N PRO A 166 -10.04 -3.11 24.48
CA PRO A 166 -10.27 -3.97 23.34
C PRO A 166 -11.63 -4.70 23.46
N LEU A 167 -12.25 -4.96 22.31
CA LEU A 167 -13.53 -5.66 22.24
C LEU A 167 -13.29 -7.16 22.05
N ASP A 168 -13.64 -7.95 23.06
CA ASP A 168 -13.41 -9.39 23.10
C ASP A 168 -14.35 -10.17 22.17
N GLN A 169 -13.99 -11.43 21.90
CA GLN A 169 -14.84 -12.35 21.15
C GLN A 169 -16.20 -12.55 21.83
N GLY A 170 -17.28 -12.35 21.07
CA GLY A 170 -18.66 -12.47 21.52
C GLY A 170 -19.20 -11.23 22.24
N GLU A 171 -18.34 -10.25 22.52
CA GLU A 171 -18.72 -9.06 23.25
C GLU A 171 -19.54 -8.08 22.39
N THR A 172 -20.39 -7.30 23.06
CA THR A 172 -21.14 -6.20 22.45
C THR A 172 -20.98 -4.94 23.28
N GLN A 173 -20.52 -3.86 22.66
CA GLN A 173 -20.30 -2.59 23.35
C GLN A 173 -20.83 -1.43 22.53
N THR A 174 -21.20 -0.34 23.22
CA THR A 174 -21.66 0.91 22.60
C THR A 174 -20.63 2.00 22.81
N TYR A 175 -20.25 2.67 21.72
CA TYR A 175 -19.29 3.74 21.70
C TYR A 175 -19.95 5.04 21.27
N ASN A 176 -19.60 6.13 21.96
CA ASN A 176 -19.94 7.49 21.55
C ASN A 176 -18.69 8.10 20.91
N ILE A 177 -18.68 8.11 19.58
CA ILE A 177 -17.51 8.47 18.78
C ILE A 177 -17.66 9.92 18.33
N PRO A 178 -16.80 10.84 18.82
CA PRO A 178 -16.76 12.18 18.30
C PRO A 178 -16.21 12.13 16.87
N LEU A 179 -16.99 12.66 15.93
CA LEU A 179 -16.61 12.74 14.53
C LEU A 179 -15.78 14.00 14.27
N ASN A 180 -15.05 14.01 13.16
CA ASN A 180 -14.21 15.12 12.81
C ASN A 180 -15.00 16.45 12.79
N SER A 181 -14.57 17.40 13.62
CA SER A 181 -15.10 18.75 13.69
C SER A 181 -14.79 19.59 12.45
N PHE A 182 -13.96 19.06 11.54
CA PHE A 182 -13.68 19.63 10.24
C PHE A 182 -14.36 18.79 9.14
N GLY A 183 -14.85 19.45 8.08
CA GLY A 183 -15.40 18.77 6.91
C GLY A 183 -16.92 18.52 6.98
N GLY A 184 -17.36 17.44 6.36
CA GLY A 184 -18.78 17.14 6.13
C GLY A 184 -19.57 16.92 7.43
N TRP A 185 -19.04 16.10 8.34
CA TRP A 185 -19.70 15.76 9.61
C TRP A 185 -20.05 16.99 10.45
N ALA A 186 -19.12 17.95 10.56
CA ALA A 186 -19.36 19.20 11.27
C ALA A 186 -20.43 20.09 10.61
N LYS A 187 -20.51 20.09 9.27
CA LYS A 187 -21.39 20.98 8.50
C LYS A 187 -22.76 20.39 8.21
N VAL A 188 -22.91 19.06 8.26
CA VAL A 188 -24.16 18.40 7.86
C VAL A 188 -25.33 18.87 8.70
N GLN A 189 -26.41 19.27 8.04
CA GLN A 189 -27.70 19.50 8.68
C GLN A 189 -28.60 18.39 8.19
N ALA A 190 -28.62 17.29 8.94
CA ALA A 190 -29.44 16.13 8.62
C ALA A 190 -30.91 16.44 8.95
N PRO A 191 -31.84 16.37 7.98
CA PRO A 191 -33.26 16.51 8.27
C PRO A 191 -33.77 15.35 9.13
N ASP A 192 -34.92 15.51 9.79
CA ASP A 192 -35.49 14.51 10.72
C ASP A 192 -35.67 13.11 10.12
N LEU A 193 -35.87 13.03 8.80
CA LEU A 193 -36.02 11.77 8.05
C LEU A 193 -34.72 11.32 7.37
N ALA A 194 -33.56 11.81 7.80
CA ALA A 194 -32.29 11.28 7.33
C ALA A 194 -31.93 9.99 8.07
N VAL A 195 -31.40 9.01 7.33
CA VAL A 195 -30.93 7.74 7.89
C VAL A 195 -29.41 7.79 7.97
N PHE A 196 -28.87 7.44 9.14
CA PHE A 196 -27.45 7.22 9.35
C PHE A 196 -27.14 5.73 9.37
N SER A 197 -26.39 5.27 8.36
CA SER A 197 -25.90 3.89 8.26
C SER A 197 -24.39 3.86 8.45
N VAL A 198 -23.91 2.80 9.09
CA VAL A 198 -22.47 2.57 9.29
C VAL A 198 -22.16 1.11 9.01
N ASP A 199 -21.12 0.91 8.20
CA ASP A 199 -20.53 -0.39 7.95
C ASP A 199 -19.10 -0.43 8.52
N VAL A 200 -18.67 -1.59 9.02
CA VAL A 200 -17.27 -1.78 9.41
C VAL A 200 -16.46 -2.04 8.13
N ASN A 201 -15.53 -1.13 7.82
CA ASN A 201 -14.66 -1.21 6.65
C ASN A 201 -13.25 -1.75 7.01
N GLY A 202 -13.04 -2.12 8.26
CA GLY A 202 -11.83 -2.80 8.71
C GLY A 202 -11.70 -2.76 10.22
N PHE A 203 -10.73 -3.51 10.74
CA PHE A 203 -10.34 -3.42 12.15
C PHE A 203 -8.86 -3.74 12.34
N MET A 204 -8.32 -3.36 13.50
CA MET A 204 -6.99 -3.75 13.95
C MET A 204 -7.12 -4.58 15.23
N SER A 205 -6.44 -5.71 15.28
CA SER A 205 -6.36 -6.54 16.48
C SER A 205 -5.36 -5.99 17.51
N THR A 206 -5.39 -6.52 18.73
CA THR A 206 -4.40 -6.21 19.78
C THR A 206 -2.97 -6.64 19.40
N ASP A 207 -2.84 -7.64 18.51
CA ASP A 207 -1.57 -8.07 17.91
C ASP A 207 -1.07 -7.15 16.76
N ALA A 208 -1.75 -6.01 16.55
CA ALA A 208 -1.50 -5.04 15.48
C ALA A 208 -1.68 -5.59 14.04
N GLU A 209 -2.35 -6.73 13.88
CA GLU A 209 -2.78 -7.23 12.58
C GLU A 209 -3.99 -6.41 12.09
N VAL A 210 -3.92 -5.94 10.85
CA VAL A 210 -4.97 -5.12 10.23
C VAL A 210 -5.77 -5.99 9.27
N PHE A 211 -7.09 -6.00 9.46
CA PHE A 211 -8.05 -6.71 8.64
C PHE A 211 -8.90 -5.68 7.90
N ALA A 212 -8.67 -5.54 6.59
CA ALA A 212 -9.39 -4.61 5.74
C ALA A 212 -9.51 -5.18 4.31
N PRO A 213 -10.55 -4.82 3.55
CA PRO A 213 -10.65 -5.19 2.15
C PRO A 213 -9.54 -4.47 1.38
N ALA A 214 -8.54 -5.24 0.94
CA ALA A 214 -7.37 -4.72 0.21
C ALA A 214 -7.40 -5.12 -1.28
N TRP A 215 -8.18 -6.14 -1.64
CA TRP A 215 -8.21 -6.68 -3.00
C TRP A 215 -9.14 -5.90 -3.92
N THR A 216 -8.63 -5.39 -5.05
CA THR A 216 -9.40 -4.62 -6.03
C THR A 216 -9.59 -5.35 -7.36
N VAL A 217 -10.50 -4.83 -8.20
CA VAL A 217 -10.67 -5.29 -9.59
C VAL A 217 -9.40 -5.06 -10.41
N GLU A 218 -8.65 -3.99 -10.12
CA GLU A 218 -7.38 -3.70 -10.77
C GLU A 218 -6.30 -4.72 -10.42
N ASP A 219 -6.25 -5.14 -9.15
CA ASP A 219 -5.34 -6.21 -8.69
C ASP A 219 -5.65 -7.54 -9.37
N GLN A 220 -6.94 -7.88 -9.47
CA GLN A 220 -7.37 -9.08 -10.19
C GLN A 220 -6.99 -9.03 -11.67
N LYS A 221 -7.24 -7.91 -12.35
CA LYS A 221 -6.85 -7.72 -13.74
C LYS A 221 -5.34 -7.84 -13.93
N LYS A 222 -4.55 -7.26 -13.03
CA LYS A 222 -3.09 -7.33 -13.06
C LYS A 222 -2.59 -8.76 -12.84
N LEU A 223 -3.16 -9.49 -11.88
CA LEU A 223 -2.85 -10.88 -11.62
C LEU A 223 -3.12 -11.75 -12.86
N ASP A 224 -4.28 -11.59 -13.50
CA ASP A 224 -4.66 -12.35 -14.69
C ASP A 224 -3.74 -12.06 -15.89
N GLN A 225 -3.35 -10.79 -16.06
CA GLN A 225 -2.38 -10.39 -17.08
C GLN A 225 -1.00 -11.00 -16.86
N LEU A 226 -0.52 -11.03 -15.61
CA LEU A 226 0.78 -11.60 -15.29
C LEU A 226 0.76 -13.13 -15.43
N LYS A 227 -0.29 -13.80 -14.95
CA LYS A 227 -0.46 -15.25 -15.08
C LYS A 227 -0.52 -15.67 -16.54
N SER A 228 -1.39 -15.06 -17.36
CA SER A 228 -1.49 -15.41 -18.79
C SER A 228 -0.16 -15.31 -19.56
N LYS A 229 0.75 -14.44 -19.10
CA LYS A 229 2.05 -14.22 -19.75
C LYS A 229 3.19 -15.09 -19.21
N TYR A 230 3.19 -15.43 -17.92
CA TYR A 230 4.33 -16.06 -17.25
C TYR A 230 4.03 -17.42 -16.61
N VAL A 231 2.74 -17.77 -16.46
CA VAL A 231 2.26 -19.04 -15.89
C VAL A 231 1.37 -19.70 -16.93
N LYS A 232 1.86 -20.76 -17.55
CA LYS A 232 1.09 -21.58 -18.51
C LYS A 232 0.39 -22.72 -17.80
#